data_AF-A0A2D7ZL91-F1
#
_entry.id   AF-A0A2D7ZL91-F1
#
_cell.length_a   1.000
_cell.length_b   1.000
_cell.length_c   1.000
_cell.angle_alpha   90.00
_cell.angle_beta   90.00
_cell.angle_gamma   90.00
#
_symmetry.space_group_name_H-M   'P 1'
#
loop_
_entity.id
_entity.type
_entity.pdbx_description
1 polymer ?
#
loop_
_entity_poly.entity_id
_entity_poly.type
_entity_poly.pdbx_seq_one_letter_code
_entity_poly.pdbx_strand_id
1 'polypeptide(L)'
;MARRPIDPARLGGEALTHWYRRTSSEIEQEHDEVEAQDWLDYQFETRRQSGATQQTEGLITPAVDNGLYIATGTGGWRRISNGLDSQHGGGPSFHPAEPQQAYFLPVGNPANPRLIRQWEKREGRPWPRDPLTGRRYDVGHIKALADGGTNTLENIEPIHRDLHVAQHKANGDYSRWAKRAAIARAFGGRVARALSPLAILPTITGVLSNRIRTDNWDNFTSDMVGWPSEEDMQRQLEREQKVINPHWKPGDPIVI
;
A
#
# COMPACT_ATOMS: atom_id res chain seq x y z
N MET A 1 -17.85 14.16 13.16
CA MET A 1 -17.52 14.44 11.74
C MET A 1 -16.11 13.95 11.53
N ALA A 2 -15.89 12.90 10.73
CA ALA A 2 -14.56 12.38 10.46
C ALA A 2 -13.68 13.49 9.88
N ARG A 3 -12.54 13.76 10.50
CA ARG A 3 -11.54 14.66 9.93
C ARG A 3 -10.91 13.92 8.76
N ARG A 4 -11.27 14.32 7.54
CA ARG A 4 -10.60 13.81 6.33
C ARG A 4 -9.11 14.11 6.44
N PRO A 5 -8.23 13.25 5.89
CA PRO A 5 -6.82 13.56 5.76
C PRO A 5 -6.65 14.95 5.17
N ILE A 6 -5.92 15.82 5.86
CA ILE A 6 -5.79 17.21 5.46
C ILE A 6 -4.97 17.25 4.17
N ASP A 7 -5.59 17.69 3.07
CA ASP A 7 -4.90 17.93 1.79
C ASP A 7 -3.98 19.15 1.92
N PRO A 8 -2.64 18.96 1.91
CA PRO A 8 -1.70 20.07 2.06
C PRO A 8 -1.81 21.09 0.93
N ALA A 9 -2.31 20.72 -0.25
CA ALA A 9 -2.50 21.65 -1.36
C ALA A 9 -3.57 22.72 -1.08
N ARG A 10 -4.41 22.50 -0.07
CA ARG A 10 -5.45 23.45 0.38
C ARG A 10 -5.01 24.30 1.57
N LEU A 11 -3.83 24.03 2.14
CA LEU A 11 -3.30 24.79 3.25
C LEU A 11 -2.48 25.97 2.72
N GLY A 12 -2.72 27.15 3.29
CA GLY A 12 -1.93 28.35 3.04
C GLY A 12 -1.16 28.80 4.29
N GLY A 13 -0.12 29.60 4.10
CA GLY A 13 0.57 30.33 5.16
C GLY A 13 1.09 29.45 6.30
N GLU A 14 0.72 29.80 7.53
CA GLU A 14 1.17 29.11 8.74
C GLU A 14 0.66 27.67 8.84
N ALA A 15 -0.54 27.38 8.33
CA ALA A 15 -1.08 26.02 8.36
C ALA A 15 -0.28 25.05 7.49
N LEU A 16 0.15 25.49 6.30
CA LEU A 16 1.03 24.70 5.44
C LEU A 16 2.41 24.51 6.07
N THR A 17 2.93 25.59 6.67
CA THR A 17 4.23 25.57 7.37
C THR A 17 4.20 24.61 8.55
N HIS A 18 3.13 24.62 9.33
CA HIS A 18 2.90 23.70 10.44
C HIS A 18 2.80 22.26 9.93
N TRP A 19 2.03 22.02 8.86
CA TRP A 19 1.88 20.69 8.26
C TRP A 19 3.23 20.06 7.86
N TYR A 20 4.13 20.86 7.28
CA TYR A 20 5.50 20.41 6.93
C TYR A 20 6.46 20.29 8.12
N ARG A 21 6.14 20.90 9.25
CA ARG A 21 6.97 20.86 10.47
C ARG A 21 6.49 19.84 11.49
N ARG A 22 5.42 19.11 11.21
CA ARG A 22 4.92 18.06 12.10
C ARG A 22 6.01 17.03 12.37
N THR A 23 6.10 16.66 13.63
CA THR A 23 6.92 15.55 14.12
C THR A 23 6.31 14.22 13.70
N SER A 24 7.12 13.15 13.67
CA SER A 24 6.62 11.81 13.38
C SER A 24 5.51 11.38 14.35
N SER A 25 5.62 11.74 15.64
CA SER A 25 4.61 11.43 16.65
C SER A 25 3.26 12.12 16.40
N GLU A 26 3.26 13.34 15.86
CA GLU A 26 2.01 14.05 15.52
C GLU A 26 1.31 13.42 14.30
N ILE A 27 2.08 12.89 13.36
CA ILE A 27 1.54 12.18 12.18
C ILE A 27 1.00 10.81 12.60
N GLU A 28 1.72 10.07 13.45
CA GLU A 28 1.28 8.79 14.00
C GLU A 28 0.01 8.96 14.84
N GLN A 29 -0.05 9.97 15.71
CA GLN A 29 -1.25 10.27 16.48
C GLN A 29 -2.45 10.59 15.59
N GLU A 30 -2.29 11.36 14.51
CA GLU A 30 -3.37 11.63 13.55
C GLU A 30 -3.85 10.35 12.87
N HIS A 31 -2.94 9.44 12.51
CA HIS A 31 -3.31 8.14 11.95
C HIS A 31 -4.09 7.28 12.94
N ASP A 32 -3.64 7.20 14.20
CA ASP A 32 -4.32 6.46 15.26
C ASP A 32 -5.73 7.02 15.49
N GLU A 33 -5.89 8.35 15.45
CA GLU A 33 -7.19 9.02 15.56
C GLU A 33 -8.11 8.71 14.37
N VAL A 34 -7.58 8.69 13.14
CA VAL A 34 -8.34 8.32 11.93
C VAL A 34 -8.75 6.85 11.97
N GLU A 35 -7.83 5.94 12.32
CA GLU A 35 -8.12 4.50 12.41
C GLU A 35 -9.15 4.20 13.51
N ALA A 36 -9.05 4.85 14.68
CA ALA A 36 -10.04 4.73 15.74
C ALA A 36 -11.43 5.23 15.30
N GLN A 37 -11.47 6.32 14.53
CA GLN A 37 -12.73 6.86 13.99
C GLN A 37 -13.33 5.93 12.93
N ASP A 38 -12.52 5.42 12.00
CA ASP A 38 -12.96 4.46 10.98
C ASP A 38 -13.50 3.17 11.64
N TRP A 39 -12.88 2.73 12.73
CA TRP A 39 -13.37 1.60 13.52
C TRP A 39 -14.72 1.88 14.18
N LEU A 40 -14.91 3.08 14.75
CA LEU A 40 -16.21 3.49 15.31
C LEU A 40 -17.28 3.56 14.21
N ASP A 41 -16.97 4.15 13.06
CA ASP A 41 -17.88 4.26 11.93
C ASP A 41 -18.28 2.87 11.40
N TYR A 42 -17.33 1.95 11.30
CA TYR A 42 -17.59 0.53 10.97
C TYR A 42 -18.53 -0.13 11.98
N GLN A 43 -18.31 0.06 13.28
CA GLN A 43 -19.20 -0.47 14.33
C GLN A 43 -20.63 0.09 14.22
N PHE A 44 -20.76 1.39 13.93
CA PHE A 44 -22.07 2.02 13.72
C PHE A 44 -22.77 1.47 12.48
N GLU A 45 -22.07 1.31 11.36
CA GLU A 45 -22.64 0.77 10.12
C GLU A 45 -23.04 -0.70 10.29
N THR A 46 -22.22 -1.49 10.98
CA THR A 46 -22.53 -2.90 11.28
C THR A 46 -23.79 -3.03 12.17
N ARG A 47 -23.98 -2.13 13.15
CA ARG A 47 -25.23 -2.06 13.96
C ARG A 47 -26.44 -1.60 13.14
N ARG A 48 -26.24 -0.71 12.18
CA ARG A 48 -27.31 -0.25 11.27
C ARG A 48 -27.79 -1.38 10.36
N GLN A 49 -26.86 -2.22 9.88
CA GLN A 49 -27.16 -3.35 9.01
C GLN A 49 -27.72 -4.57 9.76
N SER A 50 -27.45 -4.73 11.07
CA SER A 50 -27.91 -5.88 11.86
C SER A 50 -29.34 -5.78 12.41
N GLY A 51 -30.10 -4.72 12.09
CA GLY A 51 -31.56 -4.75 12.20
C GLY A 51 -32.18 -3.92 13.33
N ALA A 52 -32.16 -2.60 13.18
CA ALA A 52 -33.15 -1.72 13.79
C ALA A 52 -33.80 -0.86 12.70
N THR A 53 -34.95 -1.31 12.20
CA THR A 53 -35.80 -0.55 11.29
C THR A 53 -36.37 0.64 12.04
N GLN A 54 -35.73 1.82 11.92
CA GLN A 54 -36.38 3.09 12.25
C GLN A 54 -36.60 3.87 10.95
N GLN A 55 -37.88 4.04 10.61
CA GLN A 55 -38.35 5.03 9.67
C GLN A 55 -37.80 6.40 10.08
N THR A 56 -37.04 7.05 9.21
CA THR A 56 -36.74 8.47 9.33
C THR A 56 -36.99 9.13 7.98
N GLU A 57 -37.92 10.10 8.02
CA GLU A 57 -38.37 10.95 6.93
C GLU A 57 -37.28 11.97 6.52
N GLY A 58 -37.48 12.53 5.33
CA GLY A 58 -36.53 13.30 4.54
C GLY A 58 -35.69 14.37 5.27
N LEU A 59 -34.38 14.27 5.09
CA LEU A 59 -33.44 15.36 5.30
C LEU A 59 -32.65 15.60 4.00
N ILE A 60 -32.83 16.77 3.41
CA ILE A 60 -32.09 17.24 2.23
C ILE A 60 -30.63 17.42 2.65
N THR A 61 -29.72 16.62 2.08
CA THR A 61 -28.28 16.77 2.29
C THR A 61 -27.68 17.70 1.23
N PRO A 62 -26.71 18.56 1.58
CA PRO A 62 -25.97 19.35 0.59
C PRO A 62 -25.17 18.40 -0.30
N ALA A 63 -25.22 18.64 -1.62
CA ALA A 63 -24.58 17.82 -2.63
C ALA A 63 -23.08 17.62 -2.33
N VAL A 64 -22.71 16.38 -2.01
CA VAL A 64 -21.33 15.98 -1.74
C VAL A 64 -20.62 15.82 -3.09
N ASP A 65 -19.59 16.63 -3.35
CA ASP A 65 -18.74 16.44 -4.54
C ASP A 65 -17.90 15.16 -4.36
N ASN A 66 -18.34 14.08 -5.03
CA ASN A 66 -17.70 12.77 -5.04
C ASN A 66 -16.74 12.59 -6.25
N GLY A 67 -16.14 13.67 -6.75
CA GLY A 67 -15.17 13.58 -7.85
C GLY A 67 -13.91 12.79 -7.45
N LEU A 68 -13.48 11.86 -8.30
CA LEU A 68 -12.19 11.16 -8.17
C LEU A 68 -11.08 12.04 -8.76
N TYR A 69 -10.01 12.28 -8.01
CA TYR A 69 -8.87 13.11 -8.45
C TYR A 69 -7.63 12.26 -8.64
N ILE A 70 -6.89 12.47 -9.75
CA ILE A 70 -5.63 11.77 -10.04
C ILE A 70 -4.48 12.79 -10.17
N ALA A 71 -3.32 12.45 -9.61
CA ALA A 71 -2.09 13.22 -9.72
C ALA A 71 -1.51 13.16 -11.15
N THR A 72 -1.14 14.30 -11.71
CA THR A 72 -0.69 14.45 -13.11
C THR A 72 0.82 14.30 -13.31
N GLY A 73 1.58 14.02 -12.25
CA GLY A 73 3.04 13.84 -12.31
C GLY A 73 3.86 15.14 -12.44
N THR A 74 3.23 16.29 -12.73
CA THR A 74 3.90 17.61 -12.79
C THR A 74 3.49 18.56 -11.66
N GLY A 75 3.03 18.01 -10.53
CA GLY A 75 2.67 18.79 -9.35
C GLY A 75 1.22 19.32 -9.32
N GLY A 76 0.32 18.80 -10.16
CA GLY A 76 -1.12 19.13 -10.15
C GLY A 76 -2.04 17.92 -10.03
N TRP A 77 -3.29 18.15 -9.65
CA TRP A 77 -4.36 17.15 -9.59
C TRP A 77 -5.42 17.44 -10.66
N ARG A 78 -5.99 16.39 -11.27
CA ARG A 78 -7.09 16.52 -12.23
C ARG A 78 -8.31 15.74 -11.74
N ARG A 79 -9.46 16.40 -11.69
CA ARG A 79 -10.76 15.77 -11.43
C ARG A 79 -11.17 14.95 -12.64
N ILE A 80 -11.56 13.70 -12.42
CA ILE A 80 -12.21 12.85 -13.42
C ILE A 80 -13.71 12.99 -13.18
N SER A 81 -14.38 13.74 -14.05
CA SER A 81 -15.84 13.72 -14.10
C SER A 81 -16.28 12.48 -14.88
N ASN A 82 -17.21 11.71 -14.32
CA ASN A 82 -17.97 10.74 -15.12
C ASN A 82 -18.77 11.54 -16.13
N GLY A 83 -18.42 11.40 -17.41
CA GLY A 83 -18.98 12.20 -18.50
C GLY A 83 -20.49 12.05 -18.59
N LEU A 84 -21.19 13.07 -18.09
CA LEU A 84 -22.60 13.37 -18.30
C LEU A 84 -22.80 14.81 -17.82
N ASP A 85 -22.15 15.76 -18.50
CA ASP A 85 -22.57 17.17 -18.56
C ASP A 85 -21.68 17.87 -19.58
N SER A 86 -22.15 17.88 -20.83
CA SER A 86 -21.55 18.62 -21.93
C SER A 86 -22.61 19.56 -22.50
N GLN A 87 -22.58 20.82 -22.09
CA GLN A 87 -23.04 21.96 -22.88
C GLN A 87 -22.57 23.28 -22.24
N HIS A 88 -21.51 23.88 -22.79
CA HIS A 88 -21.42 25.30 -23.17
C HIS A 88 -19.96 25.77 -23.38
N GLY A 89 -19.67 26.29 -24.59
CA GLY A 89 -18.99 27.58 -24.77
C GLY A 89 -17.47 27.67 -24.90
N GLY A 90 -16.95 27.44 -26.12
CA GLY A 90 -16.06 28.34 -26.88
C GLY A 90 -14.74 28.88 -26.30
N GLY A 91 -13.61 28.32 -26.76
CA GLY A 91 -12.28 28.95 -26.76
C GLY A 91 -11.24 28.10 -27.52
N PRO A 92 -10.31 28.69 -28.30
CA PRO A 92 -9.37 27.94 -29.14
C PRO A 92 -8.40 27.14 -28.26
N SER A 93 -8.62 25.84 -28.22
CA SER A 93 -7.87 24.91 -27.39
C SER A 93 -6.58 24.53 -28.11
N PHE A 94 -5.43 24.93 -27.57
CA PHE A 94 -4.19 24.18 -27.80
C PHE A 94 -4.44 22.78 -27.25
N HIS A 95 -4.66 21.80 -28.12
CA HIS A 95 -4.71 20.40 -27.73
C HIS A 95 -3.26 19.92 -27.50
N PRO A 96 -2.78 19.76 -26.26
CA PRO A 96 -1.68 18.84 -26.04
C PRO A 96 -2.12 17.49 -26.59
N ALA A 97 -1.23 16.84 -27.35
CA ALA A 97 -1.49 15.56 -28.02
C ALA A 97 -2.36 14.66 -27.13
N GLU A 98 -3.46 14.15 -27.70
CA GLU A 98 -4.33 13.21 -27.02
C GLU A 98 -3.47 12.15 -26.34
N PRO A 99 -3.64 11.91 -25.02
CA PRO A 99 -2.89 10.86 -24.36
C PRO A 99 -3.32 9.54 -24.99
N GLN A 100 -2.48 9.00 -25.87
CA GLN A 100 -2.55 7.60 -26.25
C GLN A 100 -2.59 6.81 -24.94
N GLN A 101 -3.74 6.16 -24.74
CA GLN A 101 -4.17 5.40 -23.57
C GLN A 101 -2.99 4.89 -22.73
N ALA A 102 -2.58 5.66 -21.72
CA ALA A 102 -1.66 5.17 -20.70
C ALA A 102 -2.43 4.15 -19.86
N TYR A 103 -2.35 2.88 -20.25
CA TYR A 103 -2.87 1.79 -19.45
C TYR A 103 -2.08 1.73 -18.15
N PHE A 104 -2.75 2.03 -17.04
CA PHE A 104 -2.25 1.66 -15.73
C PHE A 104 -2.16 0.14 -15.67
N LEU A 105 -0.94 -0.38 -15.79
CA LEU A 105 -0.66 -1.76 -15.40
C LEU A 105 -0.69 -1.76 -13.87
N PRO A 106 -1.69 -2.39 -13.21
CA PRO A 106 -1.62 -2.57 -11.78
C PRO A 106 -0.34 -3.37 -11.49
N VAL A 107 0.63 -2.73 -10.85
CA VAL A 107 1.78 -3.39 -10.24
C VAL A 107 1.22 -4.13 -9.02
N GLY A 108 0.49 -5.21 -9.32
CA GLY A 108 -0.31 -5.96 -8.36
C GLY A 108 0.56 -6.84 -7.47
N ASN A 109 0.03 -7.09 -6.28
CA ASN A 109 0.55 -8.06 -5.31
C ASN A 109 1.00 -9.36 -6.03
N PRO A 110 2.25 -9.82 -5.86
CA PRO A 110 2.74 -11.05 -6.51
C PRO A 110 1.90 -12.28 -6.17
N ALA A 111 1.20 -12.29 -5.03
CA ALA A 111 0.22 -13.31 -4.67
C ALA A 111 -1.18 -13.03 -5.24
N ASN A 112 -1.31 -12.50 -6.46
CA ASN A 112 -2.61 -12.12 -7.02
C ASN A 112 -3.51 -13.36 -7.23
N PRO A 113 -4.58 -13.55 -6.42
CA PRO A 113 -5.42 -14.74 -6.51
C PRO A 113 -6.11 -14.86 -7.88
N ARG A 114 -6.30 -13.74 -8.58
CA ARG A 114 -6.88 -13.72 -9.92
C ARG A 114 -5.96 -14.39 -10.95
N LEU A 115 -4.66 -14.13 -10.88
CA LEU A 115 -3.68 -14.72 -11.80
C LEU A 115 -3.57 -16.24 -11.60
N ILE A 116 -3.57 -16.69 -10.35
CA ILE A 116 -3.59 -18.13 -10.01
C ILE A 116 -4.83 -18.79 -10.61
N ARG A 117 -6.04 -18.25 -10.40
CA ARG A 117 -7.28 -18.82 -10.96
C ARG A 117 -7.29 -18.84 -12.48
N GLN A 118 -6.77 -17.79 -13.10
CA GLN A 118 -6.68 -17.71 -14.56
C GLN A 118 -5.68 -18.74 -15.12
N TRP A 119 -4.55 -18.95 -14.43
CA TRP A 119 -3.60 -20.01 -14.76
C TRP A 119 -4.23 -21.39 -14.59
N GLU A 120 -4.91 -21.66 -13.47
CA GLU A 120 -5.61 -22.94 -13.22
C GLU A 120 -6.65 -23.24 -14.32
N LYS A 121 -7.39 -22.21 -14.75
CA LYS A 121 -8.36 -22.31 -15.85
C LYS A 121 -7.68 -22.61 -17.19
N ARG A 122 -6.54 -21.98 -17.49
CA ARG A 122 -5.80 -22.19 -18.75
C ARG A 122 -5.22 -23.60 -18.82
N GLU A 123 -4.64 -24.07 -17.72
CA GLU A 123 -3.94 -25.35 -17.66
C GLU A 123 -4.86 -26.55 -17.37
N GLY A 124 -6.09 -26.30 -16.92
CA GLY A 124 -7.06 -27.34 -16.57
C GLY A 124 -6.67 -28.16 -15.33
N ARG A 125 -5.80 -27.62 -14.47
CA ARG A 125 -5.30 -28.29 -13.25
C ARG A 125 -5.20 -27.30 -12.09
N PRO A 126 -5.33 -27.77 -10.83
CA PRO A 126 -5.17 -26.90 -9.67
C PRO A 126 -3.73 -26.41 -9.53
N TRP A 127 -3.54 -25.28 -8.87
CA TRP A 127 -2.23 -24.74 -8.55
C TRP A 127 -1.45 -25.73 -7.68
N PRO A 128 -0.21 -26.08 -8.05
CA PRO A 128 0.52 -27.13 -7.36
C PRO A 128 0.81 -26.75 -5.91
N ARG A 129 0.88 -27.79 -5.08
CA ARG A 129 1.19 -27.71 -3.67
C ARG A 129 2.38 -28.62 -3.39
N ASP A 130 3.17 -28.22 -2.41
CA ASP A 130 4.26 -29.04 -1.91
C ASP A 130 3.69 -30.30 -1.24
N PRO A 131 4.07 -31.51 -1.68
CA PRO A 131 3.58 -32.74 -1.10
C PRO A 131 4.02 -32.94 0.35
N LEU A 132 5.13 -32.32 0.78
CA LEU A 132 5.65 -32.46 2.14
C LEU A 132 4.94 -31.52 3.11
N THR A 133 4.76 -30.24 2.73
CA THR A 133 4.21 -29.21 3.63
C THR A 133 2.75 -28.87 3.38
N GLY A 134 2.17 -29.27 2.24
CA GLY A 134 0.82 -28.89 1.81
C GLY A 134 0.67 -27.42 1.38
N ARG A 135 1.75 -26.62 1.47
CA ARG A 135 1.78 -25.21 1.08
C ARG A 135 1.65 -25.07 -0.43
N ARG A 136 1.03 -23.97 -0.88
CA ARG A 136 0.96 -23.64 -2.31
C ARG A 136 2.34 -23.21 -2.80
N TYR A 137 2.63 -23.52 -4.06
CA TYR A 137 3.81 -22.98 -4.73
C TYR A 137 3.68 -21.45 -4.85
N ASP A 138 4.81 -20.76 -4.90
CA ASP A 138 4.84 -19.32 -5.09
C ASP A 138 4.56 -18.98 -6.56
N VAL A 139 4.11 -17.76 -6.81
CA VAL A 139 4.00 -17.21 -8.17
C VAL A 139 5.37 -16.66 -8.55
N GLY A 140 6.09 -17.40 -9.39
CA GLY A 140 7.36 -16.96 -9.96
C GLY A 140 7.12 -16.25 -11.29
N HIS A 141 7.77 -15.11 -11.50
CA HIS A 141 7.78 -14.47 -12.82
C HIS A 141 8.93 -15.00 -13.66
N ILE A 142 8.64 -15.44 -14.90
CA ILE A 142 9.69 -15.91 -15.85
C ILE A 142 10.70 -14.79 -16.10
N LYS A 143 10.19 -13.59 -16.37
CA LYS A 143 10.94 -12.34 -16.42
C LYS A 143 10.53 -11.47 -15.23
N ALA A 144 11.49 -11.10 -14.39
CA ALA A 144 11.23 -10.28 -13.21
C ALA A 144 10.57 -8.93 -13.57
N LEU A 145 9.59 -8.48 -12.77
CA LEU A 145 8.91 -7.19 -12.97
C LEU A 145 9.91 -6.01 -13.02
N ALA A 146 10.94 -6.08 -12.17
CA ALA A 146 12.01 -5.08 -12.09
C ALA A 146 12.86 -4.96 -13.36
N ASP A 147 12.84 -6.00 -14.22
CA ASP A 147 13.58 -6.08 -15.47
C ASP A 147 12.64 -5.96 -16.70
N GLY A 148 11.42 -5.44 -16.50
CA GLY A 148 10.43 -5.27 -17.55
C GLY A 148 9.54 -6.49 -17.80
N GLY A 149 9.43 -7.39 -16.81
CA GLY A 149 8.40 -8.41 -16.78
C GLY A 149 7.00 -7.83 -16.62
N THR A 150 5.99 -8.63 -16.92
CA THR A 150 4.58 -8.24 -16.79
C THR A 150 3.81 -9.17 -15.85
N ASN A 151 2.70 -8.70 -15.29
CA ASN A 151 1.77 -9.51 -14.49
C ASN A 151 0.74 -10.20 -15.41
N THR A 152 1.23 -10.99 -16.34
CA THR A 152 0.43 -11.70 -17.36
C THR A 152 0.58 -13.20 -17.20
N LEU A 153 -0.37 -13.98 -17.74
CA LEU A 153 -0.35 -15.44 -17.61
C LEU A 153 0.84 -16.08 -18.31
N GLU A 154 1.39 -15.41 -19.31
CA GLU A 154 2.54 -15.85 -20.10
C GLU A 154 3.85 -15.64 -19.34
N ASN A 155 3.86 -14.75 -18.34
CA ASN A 155 5.04 -14.40 -17.56
C ASN A 155 4.98 -14.89 -16.11
N ILE A 156 4.05 -15.79 -15.77
CA ILE A 156 3.99 -16.41 -14.44
C ILE A 156 4.03 -17.93 -14.54
N GLU A 157 4.64 -18.54 -13.54
CA GLU A 157 4.66 -19.98 -13.35
C GLU A 157 4.63 -20.34 -11.86
N PRO A 158 4.07 -21.51 -11.51
CA PRO A 158 4.19 -22.02 -10.15
C PRO A 158 5.63 -22.49 -9.88
N ILE A 159 6.26 -21.97 -8.84
CA ILE A 159 7.62 -22.34 -8.44
C ILE A 159 7.66 -22.77 -6.98
N HIS A 160 8.45 -23.80 -6.67
CA HIS A 160 8.68 -24.20 -5.29
C HIS A 160 9.41 -23.07 -4.55
N ARG A 161 9.00 -22.76 -3.30
CA ARG A 161 9.53 -21.62 -2.53
C ARG A 161 11.06 -21.62 -2.42
N ASP A 162 11.67 -22.77 -2.13
CA ASP A 162 13.13 -22.85 -2.03
C ASP A 162 13.83 -22.53 -3.34
N LEU A 163 13.25 -22.97 -4.47
CA LEU A 163 13.76 -22.64 -5.80
C LEU A 163 13.57 -21.17 -6.12
N HIS A 164 12.43 -20.59 -5.72
CA HIS A 164 12.14 -19.17 -5.93
C HIS A 164 13.14 -18.28 -5.19
N VAL A 165 13.42 -18.59 -3.92
CA VAL A 165 14.41 -17.88 -3.11
C VAL A 165 15.82 -18.08 -3.67
N ALA A 166 16.17 -19.30 -4.07
CA ALA A 166 17.46 -19.60 -4.69
C ALA A 166 17.66 -18.83 -6.00
N GLN A 167 16.62 -18.69 -6.82
CA GLN A 167 16.65 -17.91 -8.05
C GLN A 167 16.86 -16.42 -7.77
N HIS A 168 16.14 -15.82 -6.82
CA HIS A 168 16.39 -14.43 -6.40
C HIS A 168 17.82 -14.21 -5.90
N LYS A 169 18.36 -15.19 -5.15
CA LYS A 169 19.75 -15.15 -4.67
C LYS A 169 20.75 -15.25 -5.82
N ALA A 170 20.56 -16.18 -6.74
CA ALA A 170 21.43 -16.38 -7.91
C ALA A 170 21.42 -15.16 -8.85
N ASN A 171 20.27 -14.52 -9.03
CA ASN A 171 20.11 -13.32 -9.86
C ASN A 171 20.66 -12.04 -9.18
N GLY A 172 21.07 -12.12 -7.91
CA GLY A 172 21.53 -10.97 -7.14
C GLY A 172 20.43 -9.94 -6.84
N ASP A 173 19.16 -10.37 -6.86
CA ASP A 173 18.00 -9.49 -6.72
C ASP A 173 18.03 -8.73 -5.40
N TYR A 174 18.37 -9.41 -4.32
CA TYR A 174 18.55 -8.80 -3.00
C TYR A 174 19.55 -7.65 -3.01
N SER A 175 20.70 -7.82 -3.68
CA SER A 175 21.70 -6.76 -3.80
C SER A 175 21.21 -5.61 -4.68
N ARG A 176 20.50 -5.91 -5.78
CA ARG A 176 19.92 -4.88 -6.65
C ARG A 176 18.87 -4.06 -5.91
N TRP A 177 18.00 -4.71 -5.16
CA TRP A 177 16.96 -4.06 -4.37
C TRP A 177 17.53 -3.26 -3.19
N ALA A 178 18.52 -3.79 -2.48
CA ALA A 178 19.23 -3.05 -1.43
C ALA A 178 19.90 -1.78 -1.97
N LYS A 179 20.52 -1.84 -3.16
CA LYS A 179 21.06 -0.65 -3.85
C LYS A 179 19.98 0.35 -4.23
N ARG A 180 18.81 -0.10 -4.71
CA ARG A 180 17.67 0.78 -5.01
C ARG A 180 17.16 1.49 -3.75
N ALA A 181 17.08 0.79 -2.62
CA ALA A 181 16.73 1.40 -1.34
C ALA A 181 17.78 2.44 -0.89
N ALA A 182 19.07 2.15 -1.06
CA ALA A 182 20.15 3.10 -0.77
C ALA A 182 20.11 4.34 -1.67
N ILE A 183 19.83 4.18 -2.96
CA ILE A 183 19.63 5.29 -3.91
C ILE A 183 18.41 6.12 -3.50
N ALA A 184 17.26 5.50 -3.19
CA ALA A 184 16.09 6.22 -2.71
C ALA A 184 16.37 7.03 -1.42
N ARG A 185 17.21 6.51 -0.51
CA ARG A 185 17.70 7.25 0.66
C ARG A 185 18.64 8.41 0.28
N ALA A 186 19.56 8.19 -0.67
CA ALA A 186 20.55 9.19 -1.10
C ALA A 186 19.91 10.38 -1.85
N PHE A 187 18.83 10.15 -2.59
CA PHE A 187 18.13 11.16 -3.39
C PHE A 187 16.88 11.75 -2.70
N GLY A 188 16.84 11.75 -1.36
CA GLY A 188 15.90 12.60 -0.60
C GLY A 188 14.69 11.88 0.02
N GLY A 189 14.61 10.55 -0.03
CA GLY A 189 13.79 9.79 0.91
C GLY A 189 14.43 9.84 2.29
N ARG A 190 14.25 10.93 3.04
CA ARG A 190 14.75 11.04 4.43
C ARG A 190 13.97 10.10 5.34
N VAL A 191 14.57 8.96 5.64
CA VAL A 191 14.42 8.33 6.97
C VAL A 191 15.19 9.24 7.93
N ALA A 192 14.53 9.76 8.97
CA ALA A 192 15.09 10.77 9.84
C ALA A 192 16.41 10.32 10.51
N ARG A 193 17.46 11.12 10.36
CA ARG A 193 18.23 11.69 11.50
C ARG A 193 19.18 12.82 11.04
N ALA A 194 18.95 13.99 11.64
CA ALA A 194 19.87 15.09 11.94
C ALA A 194 20.50 15.96 10.81
N LEU A 195 20.16 17.26 10.91
CA LEU A 195 20.87 18.50 10.51
C LEU A 195 20.79 19.01 9.04
N SER A 196 20.41 20.30 8.94
CA SER A 196 20.13 21.23 7.82
C SER A 196 21.28 21.52 6.81
N PRO A 197 21.17 22.46 5.83
CA PRO A 197 20.07 22.92 4.94
C PRO A 197 20.48 22.98 3.42
N LEU A 198 19.51 23.19 2.51
CA LEU A 198 19.56 23.33 1.03
C LEU A 198 19.21 22.03 0.27
N ALA A 199 17.91 21.74 -0.01
CA ALA A 199 17.13 22.16 -1.22
C ALA A 199 17.61 21.36 -2.48
N ILE A 200 16.84 20.61 -3.29
CA ILE A 200 15.58 20.84 -4.04
C ILE A 200 15.04 19.47 -4.59
N LEU A 201 13.71 19.36 -4.79
CA LEU A 201 12.88 18.23 -5.32
C LEU A 201 13.15 17.84 -6.82
N PRO A 202 12.50 16.84 -7.49
CA PRO A 202 11.34 15.99 -7.13
C PRO A 202 11.32 14.48 -7.56
N THR A 203 10.30 13.77 -7.02
CA THR A 203 9.50 12.62 -7.56
C THR A 203 10.12 11.23 -7.76
N ILE A 204 9.76 10.29 -6.87
CA ILE A 204 9.69 8.84 -7.15
C ILE A 204 8.34 8.30 -6.66
N THR A 205 7.36 8.29 -7.56
CA THR A 205 5.99 7.76 -7.40
C THR A 205 5.93 6.22 -7.35
N GLY A 206 6.73 5.59 -6.51
CA GLY A 206 6.76 4.12 -6.45
C GLY A 206 7.46 3.48 -5.25
N VAL A 207 7.92 4.24 -4.25
CA VAL A 207 8.47 3.67 -3.00
C VAL A 207 7.32 3.38 -2.02
N LEU A 208 6.60 2.30 -2.29
CA LEU A 208 6.36 1.19 -1.36
C LEU A 208 5.73 1.50 0.03
N SER A 209 4.41 1.67 0.06
CA SER A 209 3.46 1.13 1.06
C SER A 209 3.77 1.17 2.58
N ASN A 210 4.68 1.99 3.09
CA ASN A 210 5.09 2.01 4.52
C ASN A 210 5.47 0.63 5.09
N ARG A 211 5.81 -0.34 4.24
CA ARG A 211 5.89 -1.77 4.64
C ARG A 211 7.30 -2.31 4.73
N ILE A 212 8.31 -1.52 4.38
CA ILE A 212 9.71 -1.91 4.51
C ILE A 212 10.30 -1.13 5.65
N ARG A 213 10.34 -1.76 6.82
CA ARG A 213 11.09 -1.30 7.97
C ARG A 213 12.58 -1.39 7.67
N THR A 214 13.32 -0.40 8.13
CA THR A 214 14.76 -0.28 7.91
C THR A 214 15.52 0.00 9.21
N ASP A 215 14.85 -0.24 10.32
CA ASP A 215 15.33 -0.06 11.69
C ASP A 215 16.38 -1.11 12.08
N ASN A 216 16.24 -2.35 11.61
CA ASN A 216 17.28 -3.37 11.71
C ASN A 216 17.38 -4.22 10.42
N TRP A 217 18.48 -4.96 10.27
CA TRP A 217 18.73 -5.77 9.08
C TRP A 217 17.72 -6.91 8.91
N ASP A 218 17.27 -7.52 10.02
CA ASP A 218 16.31 -8.61 10.01
C ASP A 218 14.96 -8.13 9.45
N ASN A 219 14.38 -7.08 10.04
CA ASN A 219 13.16 -6.38 9.57
C ASN A 219 13.26 -5.98 8.10
N PHE A 220 14.39 -5.40 7.67
CA PHE A 220 14.60 -5.05 6.27
C PHE A 220 14.58 -6.28 5.35
N THR A 221 15.33 -7.33 5.69
CA THR A 221 15.37 -8.54 4.87
C THR A 221 14.03 -9.26 4.87
N SER A 222 13.36 -9.30 6.01
CA SER A 222 12.07 -9.96 6.21
C SER A 222 10.98 -9.26 5.39
N ASP A 223 10.94 -7.93 5.41
CA ASP A 223 10.00 -7.15 4.59
C ASP A 223 10.35 -7.25 3.09
N MET A 224 11.63 -7.43 2.76
CA MET A 224 12.12 -7.70 1.40
C MET A 224 11.73 -9.09 0.87
N VAL A 225 11.74 -10.13 1.72
CA VAL A 225 11.35 -11.51 1.36
C VAL A 225 9.87 -11.81 1.63
N GLY A 226 9.14 -10.87 2.23
CA GLY A 226 7.75 -11.03 2.64
C GLY A 226 7.56 -12.03 3.79
N TRP A 227 8.56 -12.20 4.65
CA TRP A 227 8.48 -13.06 5.84
C TRP A 227 8.22 -12.19 7.08
N PRO A 228 7.63 -12.76 8.14
CA PRO A 228 7.62 -12.10 9.45
C PRO A 228 9.03 -12.11 10.04
N SER A 229 9.49 -10.96 10.51
CA SER A 229 10.79 -10.85 11.19
C SER A 229 10.76 -11.57 12.55
N GLU A 230 11.91 -11.75 13.19
CA GLU A 230 11.96 -12.29 14.56
C GLU A 230 11.11 -11.43 15.51
N GLU A 231 11.13 -10.11 15.32
CA GLU A 231 10.30 -9.16 16.05
C GLU A 231 8.80 -9.35 15.76
N ASP A 232 8.41 -9.60 14.50
CA ASP A 232 7.00 -9.88 14.17
C ASP A 232 6.51 -11.19 14.79
N MET A 233 7.35 -12.23 14.74
CA MET A 233 7.05 -13.52 15.36
C MET A 233 6.90 -13.35 16.87
N GLN A 234 7.78 -12.57 17.50
CA GLN A 234 7.67 -12.26 18.92
C GLN A 234 6.40 -11.48 19.22
N ARG A 235 6.09 -10.40 18.48
CA ARG A 235 4.82 -9.65 18.62
C ARG A 235 3.58 -10.51 18.38
N GLN A 236 3.66 -11.53 17.52
CA GLN A 236 2.57 -12.47 17.32
C GLN A 236 2.40 -13.38 18.54
N LEU A 237 3.49 -13.95 19.06
CA LEU A 237 3.47 -14.74 20.29
C LEU A 237 2.95 -13.93 21.48
N GLU A 238 3.35 -12.67 21.62
CA GLU A 238 2.84 -11.76 22.66
C GLU A 238 1.33 -11.52 22.52
N ARG A 239 0.83 -11.37 21.29
CA ARG A 239 -0.62 -11.25 21.04
C ARG A 239 -1.35 -12.52 21.40
N GLU A 240 -0.83 -13.68 21.03
CA GLU A 240 -1.41 -14.98 21.37
C GLU A 240 -1.42 -15.21 22.89
N GLN A 241 -0.36 -14.84 23.59
CA GLN A 241 -0.29 -14.92 25.05
C GLN A 241 -1.29 -13.99 25.74
N LYS A 242 -1.47 -12.76 25.24
CA LYS A 242 -2.50 -11.84 25.77
C LYS A 242 -3.92 -12.34 25.58
N VAL A 243 -4.18 -13.13 24.53
CA VAL A 243 -5.50 -13.74 24.31
C VAL A 243 -5.76 -14.84 25.34
N ILE A 244 -4.74 -15.65 25.68
CA ILE A 244 -4.85 -16.73 26.67
C ILE A 244 -4.88 -16.17 28.09
N ASN A 245 -4.03 -15.20 28.40
CA ASN A 245 -3.92 -14.55 29.69
C ASN A 245 -3.92 -13.02 29.50
N PRO A 246 -5.08 -12.35 29.68
CA PRO A 246 -5.20 -10.90 29.51
C PRO A 246 -4.30 -10.05 30.42
N HIS A 247 -3.75 -10.65 31.50
CA HIS A 247 -2.84 -9.99 32.43
C HIS A 247 -1.35 -10.23 32.11
N TRP A 248 -1.03 -11.00 31.07
CA TRP A 248 0.34 -11.30 30.64
C TRP A 248 1.08 -10.03 30.19
N LYS A 249 2.33 -9.87 30.65
CA LYS A 249 3.22 -8.75 30.31
C LYS A 249 4.48 -9.25 29.60
N PRO A 250 5.10 -8.42 28.73
CA PRO A 250 6.40 -8.72 28.16
C PRO A 250 7.43 -9.05 29.24
N GLY A 251 8.01 -10.26 29.17
CA GLY A 251 8.94 -10.79 30.18
C GLY A 251 8.35 -11.87 31.10
N ASP A 252 7.02 -12.01 31.15
CA ASP A 252 6.38 -13.13 31.84
C ASP A 252 6.65 -14.44 31.08
N PRO A 253 6.78 -15.58 31.77
CA PRO A 253 6.99 -16.87 31.11
C PRO A 253 5.86 -17.20 30.13
N ILE A 254 6.23 -17.72 28.96
CA ILE A 254 5.28 -18.17 27.93
C ILE A 254 4.53 -19.39 28.48
N VAL A 255 3.20 -19.30 28.55
CA VAL A 255 2.34 -20.42 28.92
C VAL A 255 2.05 -21.22 27.65
N ILE A 256 2.65 -22.41 27.54
CA ILE A 256 2.47 -23.33 26.41
C ILE A 256 1.30 -24.27 26.69
#